data_AF-A0A7J8Y115-F1
#
_entry.id   AF-A0A7J8Y115-F1
#
_cell.length_a   1.000
_cell.length_b   1.000
_cell.length_c   1.000
_cell.angle_alpha   90.00
_cell.angle_beta   90.00
_cell.angle_gamma   90.00
#
_symmetry.space_group_name_H-M   'P 1'
#
loop_
_entity.id
_entity.type
_entity.pdbx_description
1 polymer ?
#
loop_
_entity_poly.entity_id
_entity_poly.type
_entity_poly.pdbx_seq_one_letter_code
_entity_poly.pdbx_strand_id
1 'polypeptide(L)'
;MLNLVSVLPHCKKDNKVELRSSKEATLNELIELRGCSSCLFFEYRKHQDLYMRMAKSSNGPSVKFLVFGTPKEHRKSKPYHDHVFVFSIVDDHIWFRNYEISVPHNESDKMVRGGLDKMTLIEVGPRFCLNPIKIFAGSFGCPTLYENPFYVSPNQIRALEKKQKAGKYAKKVKAKTRRKTHELSNPLEPDEFADMWRD
;
A
#
# COMPACT_ATOMS: atom_id res chain seq x y z
N MET A 1 -2.02 -9.38 10.63
CA MET A 1 -1.08 -10.40 10.08
C MET A 1 -1.53 -11.85 10.29
N LEU A 2 -2.62 -12.14 11.03
CA LEU A 2 -3.02 -13.52 11.31
C LEU A 2 -3.44 -14.30 10.04
N ASN A 3 -4.09 -13.63 9.07
CA ASN A 3 -4.62 -14.28 7.86
C ASN A 3 -3.58 -14.87 6.90
N LEU A 4 -2.34 -14.35 6.87
CA LEU A 4 -1.31 -14.89 5.97
C LEU A 4 -0.58 -16.09 6.59
N VAL A 5 -0.38 -16.05 7.91
CA VAL A 5 0.21 -17.16 8.67
C VAL A 5 -0.72 -18.37 8.65
N SER A 6 -2.04 -18.16 8.69
CA SER A 6 -3.02 -19.26 8.58
C SER A 6 -3.06 -19.88 7.18
N VAL A 7 -2.70 -19.13 6.14
CA VAL A 7 -2.67 -19.60 4.74
C VAL A 7 -1.36 -20.32 4.40
N LEU A 8 -0.26 -19.96 5.06
CA LEU A 8 1.07 -20.49 4.79
C LEU A 8 1.50 -21.43 5.95
N PRO A 9 1.30 -22.75 5.85
CA PRO A 9 1.56 -23.68 6.95
C PRO A 9 3.03 -23.75 7.36
N HIS A 10 3.94 -23.41 6.44
CA HIS A 10 5.38 -23.33 6.70
C HIS A 10 5.85 -21.96 7.20
N CYS A 11 4.94 -21.00 7.39
CA CYS A 11 5.28 -19.66 7.83
C CYS A 11 5.70 -19.67 9.30
N LYS A 12 6.95 -19.25 9.55
CA LYS A 12 7.47 -18.99 10.89
C LYS A 12 7.26 -17.52 11.20
N LYS A 13 6.29 -17.21 12.07
CA LYS A 13 6.04 -15.83 12.53
C LYS A 13 7.18 -15.42 13.47
N ASP A 14 7.83 -14.30 13.17
CA ASP A 14 8.88 -13.72 14.02
C ASP A 14 8.41 -12.42 14.69
N ASN A 15 9.20 -11.94 15.65
CA ASN A 15 8.98 -10.68 16.34
C ASN A 15 9.18 -9.49 15.40
N LYS A 16 8.54 -8.36 15.73
CA LYS A 16 8.71 -7.12 14.96
C LYS A 16 10.18 -6.67 15.07
N VAL A 17 10.84 -6.54 13.93
CA VAL A 17 12.22 -6.02 13.86
C VAL A 17 12.20 -4.49 13.87
N GLU A 18 12.88 -3.89 14.85
CA GLU A 18 12.97 -2.44 15.04
C GLU A 18 13.83 -1.75 13.96
N LEU A 19 13.55 -0.47 13.71
CA LEU A 19 14.22 0.33 12.69
C LEU A 19 15.66 0.73 13.09
N ARG A 20 16.65 -0.13 12.83
CA ARG A 20 18.08 0.25 12.87
C ARG A 20 18.76 0.18 11.49
N SER A 21 19.83 0.95 11.31
CA SER A 21 20.56 1.10 10.05
C SER A 21 21.09 -0.21 9.45
N SER A 22 21.15 -1.31 10.23
CA SER A 22 21.63 -2.63 9.82
C SER A 22 20.52 -3.67 9.54
N LYS A 23 19.27 -3.24 9.33
CA LYS A 23 18.11 -4.13 9.10
C LYS A 23 18.36 -5.27 8.11
N GLU A 24 19.04 -4.96 7.02
CA GLU A 24 19.16 -5.84 5.86
C GLU A 24 20.07 -7.04 6.14
N ALA A 25 21.20 -6.80 6.82
CA ALA A 25 22.10 -7.84 7.29
C ALA A 25 21.44 -8.72 8.36
N THR A 26 20.81 -8.09 9.37
CA THR A 26 20.13 -8.81 10.45
C THR A 26 18.96 -9.67 9.94
N LEU A 27 18.26 -9.24 8.88
CA LEU A 27 17.19 -10.03 8.28
C LEU A 27 17.72 -11.25 7.54
N ASN A 28 18.84 -11.15 6.82
CA ASN A 28 19.46 -12.30 6.17
C ASN A 28 19.94 -13.33 7.21
N GLU A 29 20.61 -12.88 8.27
CA GLU A 29 21.02 -13.75 9.38
C GLU A 29 19.82 -14.47 10.02
N LEU A 30 18.72 -13.74 10.26
CA LEU A 30 17.50 -14.33 10.82
C LEU A 30 16.90 -15.41 9.91
N ILE A 31 16.90 -15.19 8.59
CA ILE A 31 16.37 -16.15 7.61
C ILE A 31 17.24 -17.41 7.58
N GLU A 32 18.56 -17.26 7.65
CA GLU A 32 19.52 -18.38 7.71
C GLU A 32 19.38 -19.17 9.02
N LEU A 33 19.30 -18.48 10.17
CA LEU A 33 19.09 -19.11 11.48
C LEU A 33 17.79 -19.91 11.55
N ARG A 34 16.75 -19.47 10.83
CA ARG A 34 15.47 -20.19 10.76
C ARG A 34 15.42 -21.25 9.66
N GLY A 35 16.43 -21.37 8.81
CA GLY A 35 16.47 -22.31 7.69
C GLY A 35 15.33 -22.05 6.68
N CYS A 36 14.93 -20.80 6.49
CA CYS A 36 13.86 -20.44 5.55
C CYS A 36 14.43 -20.20 4.15
N SER A 37 13.76 -20.71 3.11
CA SER A 37 14.16 -20.51 1.70
C SER A 37 13.63 -19.22 1.08
N SER A 38 12.58 -18.65 1.66
CA SER A 38 11.91 -17.42 1.23
C SER A 38 11.41 -16.64 2.43
N CYS A 39 11.37 -15.31 2.33
CA CYS A 39 10.86 -14.43 3.36
C CYS A 39 9.85 -13.42 2.80
N LEU A 40 8.90 -13.04 3.65
CA LEU A 40 7.95 -11.97 3.40
C LEU A 40 8.10 -10.93 4.51
N PHE A 41 8.44 -9.71 4.13
CA PHE A 41 8.60 -8.59 5.05
C PHE A 41 7.51 -7.54 4.81
N PHE A 42 6.85 -7.13 5.88
CA PHE A 42 5.81 -6.11 5.84
C PHE A 42 6.30 -4.83 6.52
N GLU A 43 6.42 -3.76 5.74
CA GLU A 43 6.86 -2.45 6.20
C GLU A 43 5.66 -1.49 6.22
N TYR A 44 5.19 -1.11 7.40
CA TYR A 44 4.13 -0.13 7.54
C TYR A 44 4.73 1.25 7.79
N ARG A 45 4.46 2.22 6.90
CA ARG A 45 4.98 3.59 6.99
C ARG A 45 3.86 4.59 7.26
N LYS A 46 4.14 5.55 8.16
CA LYS A 46 3.25 6.68 8.52
C LYS A 46 1.82 6.26 8.90
N HIS A 47 1.66 5.04 9.39
CA HIS A 47 0.38 4.42 9.67
C HIS A 47 -0.65 4.41 8.51
N GLN A 48 -0.20 4.54 7.26
CA GLN A 48 -1.06 4.70 6.09
C GLN A 48 -0.69 3.77 4.94
N ASP A 49 0.62 3.53 4.74
CA ASP A 49 1.11 2.77 3.60
C ASP A 49 1.70 1.44 4.05
N LEU A 50 1.28 0.34 3.42
CA LEU A 50 1.84 -0.99 3.64
C LEU A 50 2.67 -1.39 2.43
N TYR A 51 3.95 -1.65 2.65
CA TYR A 51 4.84 -2.24 1.65
C TYR A 51 5.09 -3.70 2.01
N MET A 52 5.14 -4.55 0.99
CA MET A 52 5.55 -5.94 1.11
C MET A 52 6.84 -6.15 0.33
N ARG A 53 7.83 -6.77 0.95
CA ARG A 53 9.02 -7.27 0.25
C ARG A 53 8.99 -8.79 0.30
N MET A 54 9.16 -9.42 -0.85
CA MET A 54 9.36 -10.86 -0.97
C MET A 54 10.79 -11.10 -1.42
N ALA A 55 11.54 -11.92 -0.71
CA ALA A 55 12.91 -12.26 -1.08
C ALA A 55 13.18 -13.75 -0.91
N LYS A 56 14.10 -14.27 -1.72
CA LYS A 56 14.64 -15.63 -1.56
C LYS A 56 15.91 -15.56 -0.71
N SER A 57 16.10 -16.53 0.17
CA SER A 57 17.23 -16.54 1.12
C SER A 57 18.60 -16.64 0.43
N SER A 58 19.63 -16.31 1.20
CA SER A 58 21.07 -16.21 0.85
C SER A 58 21.43 -15.10 -0.15
N ASN A 59 21.13 -15.26 -1.43
CA ASN A 59 21.58 -14.34 -2.50
C ASN A 59 20.49 -13.98 -3.52
N GLY A 60 19.29 -14.52 -3.38
CA GLY A 60 18.28 -14.46 -4.43
C GLY A 60 17.66 -13.07 -4.63
N PRO A 61 16.86 -12.88 -5.70
CA PRO A 61 16.24 -11.59 -5.97
C PRO A 61 15.20 -11.24 -4.90
N SER A 62 15.00 -9.94 -4.71
CA SER A 62 13.92 -9.43 -3.89
C SER A 62 13.03 -8.50 -4.69
N VAL A 63 11.72 -8.59 -4.45
CA VAL A 63 10.74 -7.72 -5.08
C VAL A 63 10.04 -6.92 -4.01
N LYS A 64 9.92 -5.60 -4.23
CA LYS A 64 9.17 -4.70 -3.36
C LYS A 64 7.86 -4.31 -4.03
N PHE A 65 6.77 -4.47 -3.31
CA PHE A 65 5.42 -4.15 -3.71
C PHE A 65 4.81 -3.10 -2.77
N LEU A 66 3.99 -2.20 -3.32
CA LEU A 66 3.01 -1.45 -2.54
C LEU A 66 1.72 -2.27 -2.47
N VAL A 67 1.18 -2.45 -1.26
CA VAL A 67 -0.02 -3.24 -1.02
C VAL A 67 -1.23 -2.32 -0.84
N PHE A 68 -2.27 -2.52 -1.64
CA PHE A 68 -3.55 -1.81 -1.54
C PHE A 68 -4.67 -2.76 -1.10
N GLY A 69 -5.61 -2.24 -0.30
CA GLY A 69 -6.92 -2.89 -0.10
C GLY A 69 -6.99 -4.11 0.82
N THR A 70 -6.12 -4.23 1.82
CA THR A 70 -6.12 -5.40 2.74
C THR A 70 -7.39 -5.43 3.62
N PRO A 71 -8.25 -6.46 3.55
CA PRO A 71 -9.38 -6.61 4.47
C PRO A 71 -8.89 -6.95 5.88
N LYS A 72 -9.60 -6.43 6.88
CA LYS A 72 -9.27 -6.58 8.30
C LYS A 72 -10.04 -7.76 8.88
N GLU A 73 -9.31 -8.76 9.39
CA GLU A 73 -9.77 -9.90 10.22
C GLU A 73 -10.84 -10.83 9.62
N HIS A 74 -10.56 -12.14 9.52
CA HIS A 74 -11.59 -13.16 9.22
C HIS A 74 -11.66 -14.19 10.35
N ARG A 75 -12.85 -14.40 10.94
CA ARG A 75 -13.07 -15.15 12.19
C ARG A 75 -13.09 -16.69 12.02
N LYS A 76 -12.89 -17.21 10.81
CA LYS A 76 -12.95 -18.66 10.53
C LYS A 76 -11.84 -19.07 9.57
N SER A 77 -10.84 -19.78 10.09
CA SER A 77 -9.89 -20.59 9.31
C SER A 77 -9.95 -22.00 9.88
N LYS A 78 -10.30 -22.99 9.05
CA LYS A 78 -10.49 -24.41 9.40
C LYS A 78 -9.44 -25.29 8.70
N PRO A 79 -9.20 -26.53 9.17
CA PRO A 79 -8.02 -27.34 8.79
C PRO A 79 -8.22 -28.24 7.54
N TYR A 80 -8.91 -27.77 6.49
CA TYR A 80 -9.05 -28.51 5.23
C TYR A 80 -8.63 -27.65 4.02
N HIS A 81 -8.28 -28.30 2.90
CA HIS A 81 -7.84 -27.64 1.67
C HIS A 81 -9.03 -27.05 0.92
N ASP A 82 -9.52 -25.91 1.40
CA ASP A 82 -10.68 -25.22 0.81
C ASP A 82 -10.30 -23.94 0.07
N HIS A 83 -9.04 -23.48 0.10
CA HIS A 83 -8.68 -22.15 -0.42
C HIS A 83 -8.09 -22.16 -1.85
N VAL A 84 -8.65 -21.34 -2.74
CA VAL A 84 -8.17 -21.05 -4.09
C VAL A 84 -7.65 -19.62 -4.15
N PHE A 85 -6.39 -19.47 -4.57
CA PHE A 85 -5.79 -18.16 -4.81
C PHE A 85 -5.83 -17.81 -6.30
N VAL A 86 -6.34 -16.63 -6.61
CA VAL A 86 -6.39 -16.10 -7.97
C VAL A 86 -5.50 -14.87 -8.05
N PHE A 87 -4.57 -14.90 -9.00
CA PHE A 87 -3.75 -13.76 -9.39
C PHE A 87 -4.24 -13.26 -10.74
N SER A 88 -4.76 -12.04 -10.80
CA SER A 88 -5.17 -11.41 -12.06
C SER A 88 -4.41 -10.11 -12.28
N ILE A 89 -3.87 -9.93 -13.48
CA ILE A 89 -3.18 -8.69 -13.87
C ILE A 89 -4.21 -7.79 -14.54
N VAL A 90 -4.47 -6.63 -13.93
CA VAL A 90 -5.37 -5.59 -14.46
C VAL A 90 -4.73 -4.24 -14.18
N ASP A 91 -4.62 -3.38 -15.20
CA ASP A 91 -4.00 -2.05 -15.12
C ASP A 91 -2.57 -2.07 -14.54
N ASP A 92 -1.74 -3.04 -14.95
CA ASP A 92 -0.38 -3.28 -14.43
C ASP A 92 -0.29 -3.56 -12.91
N HIS A 93 -1.44 -3.79 -12.28
CA HIS A 93 -1.55 -4.20 -10.90
C HIS A 93 -1.86 -5.69 -10.80
N ILE A 94 -1.20 -6.36 -9.86
CA ILE A 94 -1.44 -7.77 -9.58
C ILE A 94 -2.47 -7.86 -8.47
N TRP A 95 -3.68 -8.29 -8.81
CA TRP A 95 -4.75 -8.51 -7.85
C TRP A 95 -4.68 -9.92 -7.29
N PHE A 96 -4.63 -10.01 -5.98
CA PHE A 96 -4.73 -11.26 -5.23
C PHE A 96 -6.13 -11.38 -4.64
N ARG A 97 -6.75 -12.53 -4.86
CA ARG A 97 -8.02 -12.92 -4.23
C ARG A 97 -7.91 -14.31 -3.62
N ASN A 98 -8.56 -14.48 -2.47
CA ASN A 98 -8.70 -15.76 -1.80
C ASN A 98 -10.17 -16.17 -1.78
N TYR A 99 -10.46 -17.31 -2.39
CA TYR A 99 -11.77 -17.95 -2.39
C TYR A 99 -11.72 -19.22 -1.56
N GLU A 100 -12.72 -19.44 -0.71
CA GLU A 100 -12.99 -20.73 -0.09
C GLU A 100 -13.98 -21.50 -0.95
N ILE A 101 -13.70 -22.78 -1.17
CA ILE A 101 -14.56 -23.67 -1.91
C ILE A 101 -15.61 -24.21 -0.95
N SER A 102 -16.86 -23.79 -1.13
CA SER A 102 -17.98 -24.33 -0.39
C SER A 102 -18.66 -25.45 -1.17
N VAL A 103 -18.83 -26.59 -0.50
CA VAL A 103 -19.65 -27.69 -0.99
C VAL A 103 -20.98 -27.63 -0.25
N PRO A 104 -22.14 -27.50 -0.94
CA PRO A 104 -23.43 -27.59 -0.30
C PRO A 104 -23.61 -28.99 0.30
N HIS A 105 -23.84 -29.06 1.61
CA HIS A 105 -23.93 -30.30 2.36
C HIS A 105 -25.31 -30.94 2.14
N ASN A 106 -25.44 -31.73 1.07
CA ASN A 106 -26.49 -32.77 1.01
C ASN A 106 -25.87 -34.07 1.53
N GLU A 107 -26.62 -34.78 2.37
CA GLU A 107 -26.20 -35.80 3.36
C GLU A 107 -25.55 -37.10 2.82
N SER A 108 -24.83 -37.07 1.70
CA SER A 108 -24.08 -38.23 1.20
C SER A 108 -22.62 -37.87 0.98
N ASP A 109 -21.80 -38.29 1.93
CA ASP A 109 -20.37 -38.01 2.12
C ASP A 109 -19.44 -38.66 1.06
N LYS A 110 -19.96 -38.94 -0.14
CA LYS A 110 -19.20 -39.51 -1.26
C LYS A 110 -19.46 -38.69 -2.51
N MET A 111 -18.55 -37.75 -2.80
CA MET A 111 -18.54 -37.06 -4.08
C MET A 111 -18.34 -38.07 -5.21
N VAL A 112 -19.40 -38.31 -5.98
CA VAL A 112 -19.29 -38.94 -7.30
C VAL A 112 -18.51 -37.97 -8.20
N ARG A 113 -17.58 -38.47 -9.01
CA ARG A 113 -16.68 -37.72 -9.93
C ARG A 113 -17.36 -36.75 -10.93
N GLY A 114 -18.68 -36.55 -10.85
CA GLY A 114 -19.46 -35.62 -11.67
C GLY A 114 -20.09 -34.44 -10.92
N GLY A 115 -19.71 -34.19 -9.65
CA GLY A 115 -20.30 -33.14 -8.80
C GLY A 115 -19.68 -31.73 -8.93
N LEU A 116 -18.93 -31.44 -10.00
CA LEU A 116 -18.22 -30.15 -10.15
C LEU A 116 -19.19 -28.95 -10.23
N ASP A 117 -20.37 -29.15 -10.83
CA ASP A 117 -21.36 -28.09 -11.09
C ASP A 117 -22.00 -27.50 -9.82
N LYS A 118 -21.83 -28.15 -8.66
CA LYS A 118 -22.40 -27.69 -7.38
C LYS A 118 -21.38 -26.99 -6.48
N MET A 119 -20.12 -26.91 -6.90
CA MET A 119 -19.04 -26.34 -6.13
C MET A 119 -19.03 -24.82 -6.29
N THR A 120 -19.27 -24.08 -5.21
CA THR A 120 -19.32 -22.62 -5.24
C THR A 120 -18.09 -22.02 -4.57
N LEU A 121 -17.63 -20.88 -5.07
CA LEU A 121 -16.49 -20.14 -4.53
C LEU A 121 -16.98 -18.93 -3.74
N ILE A 122 -16.61 -18.85 -2.46
CA ILE A 122 -16.95 -17.73 -1.57
C ILE A 122 -15.69 -16.92 -1.31
N GLU A 123 -15.72 -15.59 -1.48
CA GLU A 123 -14.56 -14.73 -1.18
C GLU A 123 -14.37 -14.61 0.34
N VAL A 124 -13.29 -15.19 0.87
CA VAL A 124 -12.98 -15.24 2.30
C VAL A 124 -11.89 -14.23 2.70
N GLY A 125 -11.01 -13.89 1.74
CA GLY A 125 -9.90 -12.97 1.95
C GLY A 125 -8.66 -13.63 2.58
N PRO A 126 -7.49 -12.97 2.58
CA PRO A 126 -7.28 -11.54 2.30
C PRO A 126 -7.34 -11.23 0.80
N ARG A 127 -7.88 -10.06 0.47
CA ARG A 127 -7.80 -9.46 -0.87
C ARG A 127 -6.78 -8.34 -0.82
N PHE A 128 -5.90 -8.28 -1.80
CA PHE A 128 -5.01 -7.13 -1.92
C PHE A 128 -4.55 -6.95 -3.35
N CYS A 129 -4.11 -5.75 -3.66
CA CYS A 129 -3.57 -5.38 -4.94
C CYS A 129 -2.09 -5.02 -4.74
N LEU A 130 -1.22 -5.64 -5.53
CA LEU A 130 0.22 -5.42 -5.51
C LEU A 130 0.58 -4.53 -6.71
N ASN A 131 1.23 -3.41 -6.43
CA ASN A 131 1.89 -2.60 -7.44
C ASN A 131 3.41 -2.87 -7.38
N PRO A 132 4.02 -3.47 -8.41
CA PRO A 132 5.47 -3.68 -8.47
C PRO A 132 6.21 -2.34 -8.42
N ILE A 133 7.17 -2.20 -7.49
CA ILE A 133 7.97 -0.98 -7.35
C ILE A 133 9.34 -1.18 -7.99
N LYS A 134 10.10 -2.12 -7.42
CA LYS A 134 11.47 -2.42 -7.81
C LYS A 134 11.77 -3.91 -7.60
N ILE A 135 12.62 -4.45 -8.47
CA ILE A 135 13.24 -5.76 -8.34
C ILE A 135 14.73 -5.54 -8.09
N PHE A 136 15.26 -6.20 -7.08
CA PHE A 136 16.68 -6.13 -6.71
C PHE A 136 17.34 -7.46 -7.03
N ALA A 137 18.62 -7.42 -7.42
CA ALA A 137 19.39 -8.60 -7.76
C ALA A 137 19.63 -9.54 -6.57
N GLY A 138 19.52 -9.01 -5.35
CA GLY A 138 19.74 -9.74 -4.10
C GLY A 138 18.67 -9.49 -3.06
N SER A 139 18.83 -10.15 -1.92
CA SER A 139 17.79 -10.32 -0.91
C SER A 139 17.44 -8.99 -0.19
N PHE A 140 18.46 -8.23 0.23
CA PHE A 140 18.28 -6.93 0.88
C PHE A 140 19.50 -6.00 0.66
N GLY A 141 19.46 -5.14 -0.37
CA GLY A 141 20.47 -4.08 -0.56
C GLY A 141 21.32 -4.14 -1.84
N CYS A 142 20.98 -5.02 -2.78
CA CYS A 142 21.70 -5.17 -4.05
C CYS A 142 21.22 -4.20 -5.16
N PRO A 143 21.94 -4.09 -6.29
CA PRO A 143 21.54 -3.22 -7.40
C PRO A 143 20.13 -3.53 -7.91
N THR A 144 19.43 -2.48 -8.33
CA THR A 144 18.08 -2.56 -8.89
C THR A 144 18.17 -3.15 -10.30
N LEU A 145 17.51 -4.28 -10.53
CA LEU A 145 17.38 -4.89 -11.85
C LEU A 145 16.23 -4.28 -12.66
N TYR A 146 15.16 -3.89 -11.97
CA TYR A 146 13.98 -3.31 -12.58
C TYR A 146 13.38 -2.26 -11.65
N GLU A 147 12.93 -1.16 -12.24
CA GLU A 147 12.18 -0.11 -11.57
C GLU A 147 10.95 0.21 -12.42
N ASN A 148 9.77 0.20 -11.79
CA ASN A 148 8.53 0.50 -12.46
C ASN A 148 8.45 2.01 -12.78
N PRO A 149 8.44 2.43 -14.07
CA PRO A 149 8.37 3.84 -14.44
C PRO A 149 7.06 4.51 -14.06
N PHE A 150 5.98 3.74 -13.95
CA PHE A 150 4.64 4.24 -13.64
C PHE A 150 4.38 4.36 -12.14
N TYR A 151 5.28 3.82 -11.31
CA TYR A 151 5.12 3.88 -9.87
C TYR A 151 5.51 5.28 -9.33
N VAL A 152 4.54 5.97 -8.74
CA VAL A 152 4.79 7.19 -7.96
C VAL A 152 4.60 6.90 -6.48
N SER A 153 5.61 7.21 -5.67
CA SER A 153 5.51 6.95 -4.23
C SER A 153 4.40 7.81 -3.58
N PRO A 154 3.62 7.26 -2.63
CA PRO A 154 2.60 8.03 -1.90
C PRO A 154 3.16 9.27 -1.21
N ASN A 155 4.42 9.20 -0.76
CA ASN A 155 5.11 10.35 -0.18
C ASN A 155 5.37 11.46 -1.18
N GLN A 156 5.70 11.13 -2.42
CA GLN A 156 5.90 12.09 -3.50
C GLN A 156 4.57 12.75 -3.90
N ILE A 157 3.48 11.98 -3.95
CA ILE A 157 2.12 12.51 -4.18
C ILE A 157 1.77 13.51 -3.06
N ARG A 158 1.93 13.12 -1.78
CA ARG A 158 1.69 14.03 -0.64
C ARG A 158 2.56 15.27 -0.68
N ALA A 159 3.84 15.13 -1.06
CA ALA A 159 4.75 16.26 -1.20
C ALA A 159 4.32 17.21 -2.33
N LEU A 160 3.89 16.67 -3.47
CA LEU A 160 3.40 17.42 -4.61
C LEU A 160 2.09 18.16 -4.27
N GLU A 161 1.14 17.49 -3.63
CA GLU A 161 -0.08 18.13 -3.12
C GLU A 161 0.23 19.25 -2.11
N LYS A 162 1.18 19.01 -1.19
CA LYS A 162 1.62 20.03 -0.23
C LYS A 162 2.27 21.22 -0.97
N LYS A 163 3.06 20.98 -2.01
CA LYS A 163 3.68 22.03 -2.83
C LYS A 163 2.65 22.82 -3.64
N GLN A 164 1.62 22.17 -4.20
CA GLN A 164 0.52 22.85 -4.88
C GLN A 164 -0.30 23.73 -3.92
N LYS A 165 -0.52 23.26 -2.69
CA LYS A 165 -1.18 24.02 -1.62
C LYS A 165 -0.28 25.13 -1.06
N ALA A 166 1.04 24.96 -1.13
CA ALA A 166 2.02 25.97 -0.74
C ALA A 166 1.96 27.19 -1.68
N GLY A 167 2.23 28.36 -1.14
CA GLY A 167 2.18 29.61 -1.91
C GLY A 167 0.81 30.30 -1.95
N LYS A 168 -0.29 29.67 -1.47
CA LYS A 168 -1.56 30.38 -1.23
C LYS A 168 -1.37 31.60 -0.32
N TYR A 169 -0.59 31.44 0.77
CA TYR A 169 -0.26 32.53 1.67
C TYR A 169 0.59 33.62 0.98
N ALA A 170 1.64 33.24 0.26
CA ALA A 170 2.48 34.20 -0.47
C ALA A 170 1.69 34.96 -1.56
N LYS A 171 0.78 34.28 -2.28
CA LYS A 171 -0.15 34.90 -3.23
C LYS A 171 -1.09 35.89 -2.52
N LYS A 172 -1.63 35.53 -1.35
CA LYS A 172 -2.48 36.40 -0.54
C LYS A 172 -1.72 37.66 -0.07
N VAL A 173 -0.47 37.50 0.38
CA VAL A 173 0.38 38.62 0.79
C VAL A 173 0.68 39.54 -0.41
N LYS A 174 1.11 39.00 -1.55
CA LYS A 174 1.35 39.79 -2.77
C LYS A 174 0.09 40.52 -3.25
N ALA A 175 -1.07 39.89 -3.19
CA ALA A 175 -2.35 40.53 -3.53
C ALA A 175 -2.67 41.69 -2.58
N LYS A 176 -2.43 41.54 -1.28
CA LYS A 176 -2.61 42.62 -0.29
C LYS A 176 -1.67 43.80 -0.55
N THR A 177 -0.40 43.53 -0.84
CA THR A 177 0.58 44.58 -1.18
C THR A 177 0.17 45.30 -2.47
N ARG A 178 -0.17 44.56 -3.53
CA ARG A 178 -0.64 45.15 -4.80
C ARG A 178 -1.88 46.03 -4.61
N ARG A 179 -2.84 45.61 -3.79
CA ARG A 179 -4.02 46.42 -3.47
C ARG A 179 -3.64 47.73 -2.77
N LYS A 180 -2.76 47.68 -1.76
CA LYS A 180 -2.27 48.90 -1.08
C LYS A 180 -1.56 49.84 -2.04
N THR A 181 -0.69 49.31 -2.90
CA THR A 181 0.01 50.13 -3.90
C THR A 181 -0.98 50.76 -4.89
N HIS A 182 -2.02 50.03 -5.31
CA HIS A 182 -3.08 50.56 -6.15
C HIS A 182 -3.90 51.66 -5.46
N GLU A 183 -4.29 51.46 -4.19
CA GLU A 183 -4.99 52.47 -3.39
C GLU A 183 -4.12 53.74 -3.22
N LEU A 184 -2.81 53.58 -3.01
CA LEU A 184 -1.86 54.70 -2.91
C LEU A 184 -1.64 55.43 -4.24
N SER A 185 -1.57 54.69 -5.36
CA SER A 185 -1.36 55.28 -6.69
C SER A 185 -2.62 55.90 -7.30
N ASN A 186 -3.78 55.59 -6.74
CA ASN A 186 -5.07 56.07 -7.25
C ASN A 186 -5.88 56.74 -6.12
N PRO A 187 -5.37 57.84 -5.53
CA PRO A 187 -6.12 58.60 -4.55
C PRO A 187 -7.38 59.18 -5.21
N LEU A 188 -8.52 59.08 -4.52
CA LEU A 188 -9.74 59.72 -4.97
C LEU A 188 -9.62 61.23 -4.75
N GLU A 189 -10.07 62.01 -5.72
CA GLU A 189 -10.22 63.44 -5.55
C GLU A 189 -11.13 63.71 -4.34
N PRO A 190 -10.77 64.65 -3.46
CA PRO A 190 -11.64 65.07 -2.36
C PRO A 190 -12.99 65.50 -2.91
N ASP A 191 -14.07 64.98 -2.34
CA ASP A 191 -15.42 65.41 -2.70
C ASP A 191 -15.65 66.83 -2.16
N GLU A 192 -15.82 67.79 -3.07
CA GLU A 192 -16.02 69.21 -2.75
C GLU A 192 -17.26 69.44 -1.86
N PHE A 193 -18.21 68.50 -1.84
CA PHE A 193 -19.43 68.58 -1.04
C PHE A 193 -19.43 67.71 0.21
N ALA A 194 -18.30 67.07 0.55
CA ALA A 194 -18.20 66.14 1.69
C ALA A 194 -18.63 66.76 3.03
N ASP A 195 -18.53 68.09 3.15
CA ASP A 195 -18.82 68.85 4.37
C ASP A 195 -20.20 69.49 4.39
N MET A 196 -20.97 69.39 3.29
CA MET A 196 -22.21 70.15 3.09
C MET A 196 -23.36 69.75 4.05
N TRP A 197 -23.24 68.59 4.72
CA TRP A 197 -24.29 68.00 5.57
C TRP A 197 -23.81 67.63 6.98
N ARG A 198 -22.71 68.24 7.46
CA ARG A 198 -22.24 68.04 8.83
C ARG A 198 -22.91 69.06 9.76
N ASP A 199 -24.06 68.68 10.31
CA ASP A 199 -24.78 69.39 11.39
C ASP A 199 -24.12 69.19 12.76
#